data_AF-A0A929I1E5-F1
#
_entry.id   AF-A0A929I1E5-F1
#
_cell.length_a   1.000
_cell.length_b   1.000
_cell.length_c   1.000
_cell.angle_alpha   90.00
_cell.angle_beta   90.00
_cell.angle_gamma   90.00
#
_symmetry.space_group_name_H-M   'P 1'
#
loop_
_entity.id
_entity.type
_entity.pdbx_description
1 polymer ?
#
loop_
_entity_poly.entity_id
_entity_poly.type
_entity_poly.pdbx_seq_one_letter_code
_entity_poly.pdbx_strand_id
1 'polypeptide(L)'
;MIVAVHQPQYLPWLGYFDKIRQADIFCYLDNVQYKKNDWQNRNRIKTSQGWQWITVPVRYQFPEKICEVKINPTVKWQKKQLQALITNYRRA
;
A
#
# COMPACT_ATOMS: atom_id res chain seq x y z
N MET A 1 -13.78 12.27 22.07
CA MET A 1 -12.49 11.64 21.72
C MET A 1 -12.76 10.49 20.77
N ILE A 2 -12.43 10.65 19.50
CA ILE A 2 -12.58 9.66 18.42
C ILE A 2 -11.24 8.96 18.20
N VAL A 3 -11.22 7.64 18.40
CA VAL A 3 -10.05 6.81 18.11
C VAL A 3 -10.34 5.95 16.89
N ALA A 4 -9.47 5.99 15.90
CA ALA A 4 -9.56 5.18 14.69
C ALA A 4 -8.40 4.18 14.62
N VAL A 5 -8.71 2.94 14.25
CA VAL A 5 -7.72 1.86 14.11
C VAL A 5 -7.85 1.25 12.71
N HIS A 6 -6.74 1.14 11.97
CA HIS A 6 -6.74 0.56 10.62
C HIS A 6 -5.39 -0.08 10.30
N GLN A 7 -5.41 -1.23 9.62
CA GLN A 7 -4.21 -1.81 9.01
C GLN A 7 -3.61 -0.86 7.95
N PRO A 8 -2.28 -0.72 7.89
CA PRO A 8 -1.64 0.11 6.88
C PRO A 8 -1.79 -0.49 5.47
N GLN A 9 -1.83 0.39 4.47
CA GLN A 9 -1.97 0.01 3.07
C GLN A 9 -1.03 0.78 2.16
N TYR A 10 -0.64 0.15 1.05
CA TYR A 10 0.19 0.76 0.03
C TYR A 10 -0.66 1.68 -0.87
N LEU A 11 -0.37 2.98 -0.87
CA LEU A 11 -1.12 4.04 -1.57
C LEU A 11 -2.62 4.08 -1.22
N PRO A 12 -3.00 4.34 0.04
CA PRO A 12 -4.40 4.25 0.48
C PRO A 12 -5.37 5.13 -0.33
N TRP A 13 -6.66 4.74 -0.37
CA TRP A 13 -7.71 5.57 -0.98
C TRP A 13 -8.06 6.78 -0.10
N LEU A 14 -8.77 7.77 -0.66
CA LEU A 14 -9.11 9.02 0.04
C LEU A 14 -9.83 8.81 1.39
N GLY A 15 -10.73 7.83 1.49
CA GLY A 15 -11.42 7.50 2.74
C GLY A 15 -10.50 6.98 3.86
N TYR A 16 -9.31 6.47 3.54
CA TYR A 16 -8.31 6.15 4.54
C TYR A 16 -7.75 7.43 5.19
N PHE A 17 -7.43 8.43 4.36
CA PHE A 17 -6.94 9.72 4.83
C PHE A 17 -8.03 10.54 5.52
N ASP A 18 -9.26 10.49 5.02
CA ASP A 18 -10.39 11.14 5.69
C ASP A 18 -10.67 10.51 7.06
N LYS A 19 -10.52 9.18 7.20
CA LYS A 19 -10.56 8.52 8.51
C LYS A 19 -9.47 9.02 9.46
N ILE A 20 -8.23 9.24 8.99
CA ILE A 20 -7.16 9.85 9.79
C ILE A 20 -7.56 11.27 10.19
N ARG A 21 -8.05 12.07 9.23
CA ARG A 21 -8.45 13.47 9.43
C ARG A 21 -9.57 13.64 10.46
N GLN A 22 -10.48 12.66 10.54
CA GLN A 22 -11.63 12.68 11.46
C GLN A 22 -11.30 12.17 12.87
N ALA A 23 -10.14 11.55 13.10
CA ALA A 23 -9.79 10.95 14.38
C ALA A 23 -8.92 11.89 15.23
N ASP A 24 -9.17 11.91 16.55
CA ASP A 24 -8.27 12.56 17.51
C ASP A 24 -6.97 11.74 17.68
N ILE A 25 -7.08 10.41 17.61
CA ILE A 25 -5.97 9.46 17.65
C ILE A 25 -6.17 8.42 16.55
N PHE A 26 -5.16 8.22 15.71
CA PHE A 26 -5.14 7.16 14.71
C PHE A 26 -4.06 6.12 15.04
N CYS A 27 -4.46 4.87 15.22
CA CYS A 27 -3.55 3.75 15.49
C CYS A 27 -3.41 2.88 14.25
N TYR A 28 -2.17 2.66 13.81
CA TYR A 28 -1.87 1.64 12.81
C TYR A 28 -1.99 0.25 13.45
N LEU A 29 -2.83 -0.60 12.86
CA LEU A 29 -2.99 -2.00 13.27
C LEU A 29 -2.03 -2.87 12.47
N ASP A 30 -0.75 -2.82 12.82
CA ASP A 30 0.33 -3.54 12.11
C ASP A 30 0.82 -4.81 12.84
N ASN A 31 0.38 -5.01 14.08
CA ASN A 31 0.68 -6.19 14.90
C ASN A 31 -0.21 -7.42 14.58
N VAL A 32 -0.95 -7.38 13.48
CA VAL A 32 -1.81 -8.47 12.98
C VAL A 32 -1.15 -9.21 11.81
N GLN A 33 -1.67 -10.39 11.48
CA GLN A 33 -1.16 -11.25 10.41
C GLN A 33 -1.08 -10.51 9.06
N TYR A 34 0.10 -10.56 8.42
CA TYR A 34 0.28 -10.06 7.06
C TYR A 34 -0.44 -10.95 6.04
N LYS A 35 -1.05 -10.32 5.03
CA LYS A 35 -1.71 -10.99 3.92
C LYS A 35 -0.97 -10.69 2.62
N LYS A 36 -0.28 -11.72 2.09
CA LYS A 36 0.46 -11.64 0.84
C LYS A 36 -0.47 -11.33 -0.33
N ASN A 37 -0.03 -10.46 -1.23
CA ASN A 37 -0.78 -10.03 -2.41
C ASN A 37 -2.12 -9.38 -2.02
N ASP A 38 -2.11 -8.48 -1.04
CA ASP A 38 -3.27 -7.65 -0.70
C ASP A 38 -2.87 -6.17 -0.71
N TRP A 39 -3.82 -5.27 -0.40
CA TRP A 39 -3.61 -3.82 -0.39
C TRP A 39 -2.46 -3.35 0.51
N GLN A 40 -1.98 -4.20 1.42
CA GLN A 40 -0.80 -3.97 2.26
C GLN A 40 0.48 -3.77 1.43
N ASN A 41 0.65 -4.44 0.29
CA ASN A 41 1.85 -4.33 -0.54
C ASN A 41 1.60 -4.09 -2.04
N ARG A 42 0.35 -3.94 -2.47
CA ARG A 42 0.04 -3.62 -3.86
C ARG A 42 -1.16 -2.68 -3.99
N ASN A 43 -1.20 -1.95 -5.09
CA ASN A 43 -2.34 -1.12 -5.47
C ASN A 43 -2.59 -1.21 -6.98
N ARG A 44 -3.71 -0.66 -7.45
CA ARG A 44 -4.05 -0.57 -8.86
C ARG A 44 -3.97 0.87 -9.34
N ILE A 45 -3.42 1.04 -10.54
CA ILE A 45 -3.46 2.30 -11.28
C ILE A 45 -4.33 2.11 -12.53
N LYS A 46 -4.99 3.18 -12.95
CA LYS A 46 -5.76 3.22 -14.18
C LYS A 46 -4.81 3.53 -15.34
N THR A 47 -4.89 2.74 -16.40
CA THR A 47 -4.16 2.93 -17.65
C THR A 47 -5.16 2.98 -18.82
N SER A 48 -4.69 3.32 -20.01
CA SER A 48 -5.52 3.25 -21.23
C SER A 48 -6.02 1.85 -21.56
N GLN A 49 -5.36 0.81 -21.04
CA GLN A 49 -5.68 -0.61 -21.23
C GLN A 49 -6.50 -1.19 -20.06
N GLY A 50 -6.91 -0.37 -19.09
CA GLY A 50 -7.66 -0.80 -17.90
C GLY A 50 -6.86 -0.71 -16.60
N TRP A 51 -7.14 -1.59 -15.64
CA TRP A 51 -6.45 -1.57 -14.34
C TRP A 51 -5.14 -2.35 -14.38
N GLN A 52 -4.05 -1.72 -13.90
CA GLN A 52 -2.74 -2.35 -13.76
C GLN A 52 -2.34 -2.41 -12.29
N TRP A 53 -1.87 -3.57 -11.83
CA TRP A 53 -1.27 -3.70 -10.50
C TRP A 53 0.13 -3.09 -10.43
N ILE A 54 0.40 -2.39 -9.33
CA ILE A 54 1.72 -1.98 -8.89
C ILE A 54 1.99 -2.64 -7.52
N THR A 55 3.09 -3.36 -7.43
CA THR A 55 3.40 -4.21 -6.25
C THR A 55 4.75 -3.83 -5.68
N VAL A 56 4.78 -3.57 -4.37
CA VAL A 56 5.98 -3.52 -3.55
C VAL A 56 6.40 -4.97 -3.25
N PRO A 57 7.56 -5.42 -3.75
CA PRO A 57 8.07 -6.75 -3.46
C PRO A 57 8.50 -6.80 -2.00
N VAL A 58 8.08 -7.86 -1.32
CA VAL A 58 8.39 -8.11 0.09
C VAL A 58 9.04 -9.48 0.26
N ARG A 59 9.85 -9.61 1.31
CA ARG A 59 10.27 -10.90 1.85
C ARG A 59 9.26 -11.27 2.92
N TYR A 60 8.57 -12.38 2.71
CA TYR A 60 7.50 -12.81 3.58
C TYR A 60 7.53 -14.33 3.75
N GLN A 61 7.47 -14.78 4.99
CA GLN A 61 7.29 -16.17 5.39
C GLN A 61 6.09 -16.27 6.32
N PHE A 62 5.14 -17.17 6.04
CA PHE A 62 4.02 -17.38 6.94
C PHE A 62 4.48 -18.13 8.21
N PRO A 63 4.07 -17.70 9.42
CA PRO A 63 3.31 -16.50 9.74
C PRO A 63 4.22 -15.31 10.11
N GLU A 64 4.01 -14.15 9.49
CA GLU A 64 4.60 -12.87 9.93
C GLU A 64 3.50 -11.80 10.07
N LYS A 65 3.65 -10.90 11.03
CA LYS A 65 2.82 -9.70 11.19
C LYS A 65 3.18 -8.64 10.16
N ILE A 66 2.27 -7.69 9.91
CA ILE A 66 2.52 -6.61 8.96
C ILE A 66 3.80 -5.83 9.32
N CYS A 67 4.04 -5.55 10.60
CA CYS A 67 5.24 -4.83 11.07
C CYS A 67 6.55 -5.64 10.95
N GLU A 68 6.49 -6.96 10.74
CA GLU A 68 7.67 -7.83 10.61
C GLU A 68 8.12 -7.97 9.14
N VAL A 69 7.21 -7.76 8.20
CA VAL A 69 7.46 -7.95 6.77
C VAL A 69 8.38 -6.86 6.21
N LYS A 70 9.46 -7.29 5.55
CA LYS A 70 10.47 -6.39 4.96
C LYS A 70 10.34 -6.27 3.46
N ILE A 71 10.58 -5.08 2.92
CA ILE A 71 10.68 -4.85 1.47
C ILE A 71 11.88 -5.65 0.93
N ASN A 72 11.71 -6.29 -0.24
CA ASN A 72 12.79 -7.00 -0.90
C ASN A 72 13.69 -6.02 -1.67
N PRO A 73 14.95 -5.78 -1.24
CA PRO A 73 15.82 -4.77 -1.85
C PRO A 73 16.41 -5.22 -3.19
N THR A 74 16.36 -6.50 -3.54
CA THR A 74 16.99 -7.02 -4.77
C THR A 74 16.18 -6.74 -6.02
N VAL A 75 14.88 -6.47 -5.87
CA VAL A 75 13.97 -6.19 -6.98
C VAL A 75 13.90 -4.69 -7.20
N LYS A 76 14.34 -4.20 -8.36
CA LYS A 76 14.24 -2.77 -8.74
C LYS A 76 12.83 -2.39 -9.18
N TRP A 77 11.91 -2.27 -8.23
CA TRP A 77 10.49 -2.00 -8.50
C TRP A 77 10.15 -0.51 -8.58
N GLN A 78 10.86 0.34 -7.83
CA GLN A 78 10.54 1.76 -7.68
C GLN A 78 10.58 2.49 -9.02
N LYS A 79 11.66 2.30 -9.80
CA LYS A 79 11.81 2.93 -11.12
C LYS A 79 10.71 2.50 -12.09
N LYS A 80 10.33 1.21 -12.07
CA LYS A 80 9.26 0.67 -12.91
C LYS A 80 7.91 1.28 -12.54
N GLN A 81 7.59 1.36 -11.25
CA GLN A 81 6.34 1.96 -10.79
C GLN A 81 6.26 3.46 -11.06
N LEU A 82 7.34 4.20 -10.78
CA LEU A 82 7.42 5.63 -11.11
C LEU A 82 7.22 5.87 -12.60
N GLN A 83 7.88 5.09 -13.45
CA GLN A 83 7.69 5.19 -14.90
C GLN A 83 6.25 4.88 -15.30
N ALA A 84 5.61 3.88 -14.69
CA ALA A 84 4.21 3.57 -14.96
C ALA A 84 3.29 4.74 -14.58
N LEU A 85 3.54 5.41 -13.44
CA LEU A 85 2.78 6.61 -13.04
C LEU A 85 3.01 7.76 -14.02
N ILE A 86 4.26 8.07 -14.37
CA ILE A 86 4.59 9.14 -15.32
C ILE A 86 3.92 8.88 -16.67
N THR A 87 4.06 7.68 -17.21
CA THR A 87 3.50 7.34 -18.52
C THR A 87 1.97 7.46 -18.55
N ASN A 88 1.28 7.10 -17.47
CA ASN A 88 -0.19 7.10 -17.46
C ASN A 88 -0.83 8.41 -16.96
N TYR A 89 -0.10 9.22 -16.19
CA TYR A 89 -0.68 10.40 -15.52
C TYR A 89 0.04 11.72 -15.82
N ARG A 90 1.16 11.75 -16.55
CA ARG A 90 1.88 13.01 -16.84
C ARG A 90 1.06 14.06 -17.60
N ARG A 91 0.04 13.61 -18.33
CA ARG A 91 -0.84 14.46 -19.15
C ARG A 91 -2.31 14.40 -18.69
N ALA A 92 -2.55 13.78 -17.54
CA ALA A 92 -3.89 13.70 -16.94
C ALA A 92 -4.25 15.03 -16.26
#